data_AF-A0A818N8I2-F1
#
_entry.id   AF-A0A818N8I2-F1
#
_cell.length_a   1.000
_cell.length_b   1.000
_cell.length_c   1.000
_cell.angle_alpha   90.00
_cell.angle_beta   90.00
_cell.angle_gamma   90.00
#
_symmetry.space_group_name_H-M   'P 1'
#
loop_
_entity.id
_entity.type
_entity.pdbx_description
1 polymer ?
#
loop_
_entity_poly.entity_id
_entity_poly.type
_entity_poly.pdbx_seq_one_letter_code
_entity_poly.pdbx_strand_id
1 'polypeptide(L)'
;LNDLANELKLQNNVGMTEELVDRDGYPRNDIDLVRVRQIRQRVICLQNDHKALMKQIEAGLIQVHENNVNNSSNTTESITKAPSNTSFPNKEPFLRVDIVSSQSPAEIAGLHVGDLICRIGTIRKDNFRTIQDVASLVNNSENRSVTLLVQSSNTENQVSKEDITLQKKHHW
;
A
#
# COMPACT_ATOMS: atom_id res chain seq x y z
N LEU A 1 2.95 23.20 -6.24
CA LEU A 1 2.35 24.05 -5.18
C LEU A 1 3.42 24.91 -4.50
N ASN A 2 4.52 24.33 -4.03
CA ASN A 2 5.61 25.08 -3.39
C ASN A 2 6.21 26.17 -4.29
N ASP A 3 6.41 25.88 -5.57
CA ASP A 3 7.00 26.86 -6.51
C ASP A 3 6.09 28.09 -6.71
N LEU A 4 4.79 27.87 -6.90
CA LEU A 4 3.79 28.96 -7.02
C LEU A 4 3.64 29.76 -5.72
N ALA A 5 3.72 29.09 -4.57
CA ALA A 5 3.68 29.76 -3.27
C ALA A 5 4.95 30.59 -3.00
N ASN A 6 6.11 30.13 -3.47
CA ASN A 6 7.36 30.88 -3.40
C ASN A 6 7.34 32.07 -4.38
N GLU A 7 6.73 31.91 -5.55
CA GLU A 7 6.56 32.98 -6.54
C GLU A 7 5.67 34.12 -6.01
N LEU A 8 4.63 33.80 -5.22
CA LEU A 8 3.86 34.81 -4.48
C LEU A 8 4.70 35.57 -3.45
N LYS A 9 5.57 34.86 -2.72
CA LYS A 9 6.47 35.51 -1.73
C LYS A 9 7.48 36.45 -2.37
N LEU A 10 7.87 36.19 -3.62
CA LEU A 10 8.76 37.06 -4.40
C LEU A 10 8.07 38.35 -4.85
N GLN A 11 6.74 38.39 -4.93
CA GLN A 11 5.94 39.59 -5.24
C GLN A 11 5.65 40.39 -3.96
N ASN A 12 6.71 40.97 -3.35
CA ASN A 12 6.63 41.76 -2.12
C ASN A 12 5.94 41.04 -0.95
N ASN A 13 6.16 39.73 -0.83
CA ASN A 13 5.61 38.90 0.24
C ASN A 13 4.07 38.87 0.31
N VAL A 14 3.39 39.13 -0.81
CA VAL A 14 1.92 39.05 -0.87
C VAL A 14 1.47 37.61 -0.72
N GLY A 15 0.76 37.35 0.38
CA GLY A 15 0.22 36.03 0.69
C GLY A 15 -0.91 35.60 -0.24
N MET A 16 -1.50 34.44 0.03
CA MET A 16 -2.64 33.92 -0.74
C MET A 16 -3.96 34.66 -0.43
N THR A 17 -4.07 35.28 0.75
CA THR A 17 -5.29 35.87 1.30
C THR A 17 -5.24 37.39 1.43
N GLU A 18 -4.09 38.00 1.17
CA GLU A 18 -3.88 39.43 1.42
C GLU A 18 -4.63 40.31 0.41
N GLU A 19 -5.02 41.50 0.83
CA GLU A 19 -5.69 42.48 -0.02
C GLU A 19 -4.78 42.99 -1.13
N LEU A 20 -5.36 43.13 -2.33
CA LEU A 20 -4.66 43.60 -3.54
C LEU A 20 -4.86 45.10 -3.79
N VAL A 21 -5.48 45.79 -2.84
CA VAL A 21 -5.74 47.22 -2.86
C VAL A 21 -4.95 47.90 -1.75
N ASP A 22 -4.74 49.20 -1.90
CA ASP A 22 -4.18 50.05 -0.88
C ASP A 22 -5.27 50.58 0.08
N ARG A 23 -4.87 51.46 1.01
CA ARG A 23 -5.75 52.04 2.05
C ARG A 23 -6.81 52.97 1.49
N ASP A 24 -6.57 53.54 0.32
CA ASP A 24 -7.47 54.46 -0.37
C ASP A 24 -8.40 53.71 -1.34
N GLY A 25 -8.24 52.39 -1.45
CA GLY A 25 -9.06 51.51 -2.29
C GLY A 25 -8.59 51.40 -3.74
N TYR A 26 -7.38 51.88 -4.04
CA TYR A 26 -6.80 51.79 -5.38
C TYR A 26 -5.93 50.53 -5.54
N PRO A 27 -5.74 50.05 -6.79
CA PRO A 27 -4.85 48.93 -7.07
C PRO A 27 -3.42 49.22 -6.60
N ARG A 28 -2.85 48.30 -5.81
CA ARG A 28 -1.52 48.49 -5.22
C ARG A 28 -0.44 48.52 -6.31
N ASN A 29 0.36 49.58 -6.36
CA ASN A 29 1.35 49.82 -7.42
C ASN A 29 2.71 49.14 -7.17
N ASP A 30 2.93 48.61 -5.97
CA ASP A 30 4.13 47.88 -5.59
C ASP A 30 4.14 46.43 -6.11
N ILE A 31 3.02 45.90 -6.62
CA ILE A 31 2.89 44.48 -6.99
C ILE A 31 2.31 44.28 -8.39
N ASP A 32 2.73 43.20 -9.05
CA ASP A 32 2.08 42.76 -10.29
C ASP A 32 0.77 42.03 -9.96
N LEU A 33 -0.32 42.79 -9.91
CA LEU A 33 -1.67 42.30 -9.59
C LEU A 33 -2.15 41.20 -10.54
N VAL A 34 -1.79 41.30 -11.82
CA VAL A 34 -2.23 40.33 -12.83
C VAL A 34 -1.54 39.00 -12.56
N ARG A 35 -0.23 39.03 -12.36
CA ARG A 35 0.55 37.83 -12.03
C ARG A 35 0.11 37.21 -10.71
N VAL A 36 -0.04 38.02 -9.65
CA VAL A 36 -0.52 37.53 -8.34
C VAL A 36 -1.89 36.87 -8.48
N ARG A 37 -2.83 37.49 -9.20
CA ARG A 37 -4.17 36.92 -9.41
C ARG A 37 -4.13 35.59 -10.17
N GLN A 38 -3.31 35.48 -11.20
CA GLN A 38 -3.13 34.23 -11.96
C GLN A 38 -2.53 33.12 -11.10
N ILE A 39 -1.49 33.44 -10.31
CA ILE A 39 -0.86 32.46 -9.42
C ILE A 39 -1.85 32.01 -8.35
N ARG A 40 -2.57 32.96 -7.71
CA ARG A 40 -3.61 32.66 -6.72
C ARG A 40 -4.68 31.73 -7.31
N GLN A 41 -5.22 32.06 -8.48
CA GLN A 41 -6.20 31.21 -9.16
C GLN A 41 -5.66 29.79 -9.39
N ARG A 42 -4.43 29.67 -9.88
CA ARG A 42 -3.80 28.37 -10.13
C ARG A 42 -3.61 27.56 -8.86
N VAL A 43 -3.18 28.19 -7.77
CA VAL A 43 -3.04 27.53 -6.47
C VAL A 43 -4.39 27.00 -5.99
N ILE A 44 -5.46 27.80 -6.09
CA ILE A 44 -6.81 27.38 -5.69
C ILE A 44 -7.30 26.19 -6.52
N CYS A 45 -7.13 26.23 -7.85
CA CYS A 45 -7.49 25.10 -8.71
C CYS A 45 -6.77 23.82 -8.28
N LEU A 46 -5.44 23.88 -8.12
CA LEU A 46 -4.65 22.71 -7.70
C LEU A 46 -5.04 22.18 -6.32
N GLN A 47 -5.36 23.06 -5.37
CA GLN A 47 -5.81 22.66 -4.04
C GLN A 47 -7.18 21.97 -4.10
N ASN A 48 -8.11 22.50 -4.91
CA ASN A 48 -9.41 21.90 -5.10
C ASN A 48 -9.31 20.53 -5.78
N ASP A 49 -8.48 20.41 -6.81
CA ASP A 49 -8.22 19.15 -7.51
C ASP A 49 -7.64 18.11 -6.56
N HIS A 50 -6.66 18.50 -5.75
CA HIS A 50 -6.08 17.64 -4.73
C HIS A 50 -7.14 17.17 -3.71
N LYS A 51 -7.98 18.09 -3.23
CA LYS A 51 -9.08 17.76 -2.31
C LYS A 51 -10.08 16.78 -2.96
N ALA A 52 -10.38 16.96 -4.24
CA ALA A 52 -11.25 16.06 -5.00
C ALA A 52 -10.64 14.66 -5.15
N LEU A 53 -9.37 14.57 -5.52
CA LEU A 53 -8.64 13.30 -5.65
C LEU A 53 -8.56 12.56 -4.30
N MET A 54 -8.24 13.26 -3.22
CA MET A 54 -8.20 12.65 -1.88
C MET A 54 -9.55 12.08 -1.47
N LYS A 55 -10.65 12.78 -1.76
CA LYS A 55 -12.00 12.29 -1.51
C LYS A 55 -12.31 11.01 -2.32
N GLN A 56 -11.85 10.94 -3.56
CA GLN A 56 -12.02 9.72 -4.38
C GLN A 56 -11.22 8.53 -3.82
N ILE A 57 -9.98 8.78 -3.38
CA ILE A 57 -9.14 7.75 -2.74
C ILE A 57 -9.80 7.26 -1.45
N GLU A 58 -10.30 8.16 -0.60
CA GLU A 58 -11.03 7.82 0.63
C GLU A 58 -12.25 6.95 0.33
N ALA A 59 -13.08 7.35 -0.65
CA ALA A 59 -14.25 6.58 -1.05
C ALA A 59 -13.88 5.17 -1.56
N GLY A 60 -12.84 5.06 -2.41
CA GLY A 60 -12.36 3.78 -2.90
C GLY A 60 -11.81 2.88 -1.79
N LEU A 61 -11.12 3.47 -0.80
CA LEU A 61 -10.61 2.72 0.35
C LEU A 61 -11.74 2.19 1.22
N ILE A 62 -12.76 3.01 1.51
CA ILE A 62 -13.95 2.58 2.25
C ILE A 62 -14.66 1.44 1.50
N GLN A 63 -14.88 1.59 0.19
CA GLN A 63 -15.52 0.56 -0.63
C GLN A 63 -14.78 -0.79 -0.58
N VAL A 64 -13.45 -0.78 -0.63
CA VAL A 64 -12.65 -2.03 -0.50
C VAL A 64 -12.83 -2.66 0.89
N HIS A 65 -12.84 -1.85 1.94
CA HIS A 65 -13.05 -2.35 3.31
C HIS A 65 -14.46 -2.90 3.50
N GLU A 66 -15.49 -2.21 3.01
CA GLU A 66 -16.88 -2.68 3.04
C GLU A 66 -17.03 -4.00 2.29
N ASN A 67 -16.45 -4.12 1.09
CA ASN A 67 -16.48 -5.38 0.33
C ASN A 67 -15.77 -6.53 1.05
N ASN A 68 -14.67 -6.25 1.77
CA ASN A 68 -13.96 -7.26 2.54
C ASN A 68 -14.75 -7.69 3.79
N VAL A 69 -15.37 -6.73 4.50
CA VAL A 69 -16.26 -7.03 5.63
C VAL A 69 -17.47 -7.83 5.16
N ASN A 70 -18.14 -7.42 4.08
CA ASN A 70 -19.31 -8.12 3.51
C ASN A 70 -18.97 -9.54 3.01
N ASN A 71 -17.79 -9.72 2.41
CA ASN A 71 -17.31 -11.06 2.04
C ASN A 71 -16.95 -11.93 3.26
N SER A 72 -16.61 -11.32 4.40
CA SER A 72 -16.40 -12.03 5.67
C SER A 72 -17.70 -12.27 6.47
N SER A 73 -18.74 -11.44 6.30
CA SER A 73 -20.01 -11.52 7.03
C SER A 73 -21.09 -12.39 6.37
N ASN A 74 -20.81 -13.00 5.21
CA ASN A 74 -21.55 -14.19 4.74
C ASN A 74 -21.28 -15.45 5.57
N THR A 75 -20.52 -15.35 6.66
CA THR A 75 -20.32 -16.40 7.66
C THR A 75 -20.45 -15.87 9.08
N THR A 76 -21.60 -15.31 9.46
CA THR A 76 -21.93 -15.11 10.88
C THR A 76 -23.44 -15.21 11.12
N GLU A 77 -23.93 -16.45 11.17
CA GLU A 77 -24.93 -16.82 12.17
C GLU A 77 -24.24 -17.68 13.23
N SER A 78 -24.53 -17.37 14.49
CA SER A 78 -24.18 -18.09 15.73
C SER A 78 -22.76 -17.89 16.30
N ILE A 79 -22.74 -17.02 17.30
CA ILE A 79 -21.79 -16.99 18.42
C ILE A 79 -21.93 -18.30 19.19
N THR A 80 -20.94 -19.21 19.13
CA THR A 80 -20.40 -20.00 20.27
C THR A 80 -19.40 -21.08 19.81
N LYS A 81 -18.33 -21.24 20.59
CA LYS A 81 -17.36 -22.37 20.70
C LYS A 81 -16.11 -22.39 19.79
N ALA A 82 -14.98 -22.18 20.50
CA ALA A 82 -13.66 -22.80 20.35
C ALA A 82 -12.81 -22.50 19.09
N PRO A 83 -11.47 -22.32 19.25
CA PRO A 83 -10.56 -22.08 18.14
C PRO A 83 -10.27 -23.40 17.43
N SER A 84 -11.13 -23.79 16.49
CA SER A 84 -10.87 -24.93 15.62
C SER A 84 -10.98 -24.52 14.16
N ASN A 85 -9.84 -24.61 13.48
CA ASN A 85 -9.67 -24.68 12.03
C ASN A 85 -10.32 -23.55 11.22
N THR A 86 -9.60 -22.44 11.14
CA THR A 86 -9.72 -21.50 10.01
C THR A 86 -9.41 -22.25 8.71
N SER A 87 -10.45 -22.81 8.09
CA SER A 87 -10.44 -23.31 6.73
C SER A 87 -10.24 -22.12 5.78
N PHE A 88 -9.01 -21.89 5.33
CA PHE A 88 -8.74 -20.98 4.22
C PHE A 88 -9.32 -21.61 2.95
N PRO A 89 -10.30 -20.98 2.28
CA PRO A 89 -10.77 -21.45 1.00
C PRO A 89 -9.65 -21.25 -0.02
N ASN A 90 -9.36 -22.30 -0.81
CA ASN A 90 -8.26 -22.46 -1.77
C ASN A 90 -6.85 -22.65 -1.19
N LYS A 91 -6.50 -23.93 -0.96
CA LYS A 91 -5.15 -24.42 -0.65
C LYS A 91 -4.46 -25.03 -1.88
N GLU A 92 -4.70 -24.52 -3.08
CA GLU A 92 -4.03 -25.12 -4.24
C GLU A 92 -2.58 -24.62 -4.32
N PRO A 93 -1.57 -25.50 -4.20
CA PRO A 93 -0.19 -25.10 -4.31
C PRO A 93 0.13 -24.67 -5.74
N PHE A 94 0.91 -23.61 -5.89
CA PHE A 94 1.30 -23.07 -7.19
C PHE A 94 2.81 -22.93 -7.37
N LEU A 95 3.58 -23.14 -6.30
CA LEU A 95 5.04 -23.08 -6.29
C LEU A 95 5.58 -24.26 -5.47
N ARG A 96 6.75 -24.76 -5.86
CA ARG A 96 7.51 -25.76 -5.13
C ARG A 96 8.90 -25.19 -4.80
N VAL A 97 9.36 -25.42 -3.58
CA VAL A 97 10.71 -25.03 -3.16
C VAL A 97 11.71 -26.00 -3.78
N ASP A 98 12.60 -25.49 -4.63
CA ASP A 98 13.62 -26.30 -5.30
C ASP A 98 14.96 -26.29 -4.55
N ILE A 99 15.36 -25.12 -4.04
CA ILE A 99 16.64 -24.92 -3.35
C ILE A 99 16.42 -23.98 -2.16
N VAL A 100 17.03 -24.33 -1.03
CA VAL A 100 17.15 -23.46 0.15
C VAL A 100 18.63 -23.31 0.48
N SER A 101 19.13 -22.07 0.44
CA SER A 101 20.54 -21.79 0.77
C SER A 101 20.75 -21.71 2.28
N SER A 102 21.92 -22.17 2.74
CA SER A 102 22.30 -22.06 4.15
C SER A 102 22.39 -20.59 4.60
N GLN A 103 21.94 -20.32 5.83
CA GLN A 103 21.83 -19.00 6.46
C GLN A 103 20.94 -18.02 5.69
N SER A 104 20.05 -18.52 4.82
CA SER A 104 19.06 -17.69 4.11
C SER A 104 17.83 -17.42 4.98
N PRO A 105 17.07 -16.35 4.68
CA PRO A 105 15.79 -16.10 5.34
C PRO A 105 14.81 -17.28 5.20
N ALA A 106 14.91 -18.07 4.13
CA ALA A 106 14.08 -19.24 3.90
C ALA A 106 14.45 -20.42 4.83
N GLU A 107 15.75 -20.63 5.08
CA GLU A 107 16.20 -21.68 6.03
C GLU A 107 15.86 -21.30 7.47
N ILE A 108 16.11 -20.05 7.87
CA ILE A 108 15.79 -19.53 9.21
C ILE A 108 14.28 -19.63 9.49
N ALA A 109 13.47 -19.51 8.43
CA ALA A 109 12.04 -19.67 8.47
C ALA A 109 11.54 -21.12 8.50
N GLY A 110 12.43 -22.10 8.32
CA GLY A 110 12.07 -23.52 8.30
C GLY A 110 11.49 -24.02 6.98
N LEU A 111 11.70 -23.33 5.84
CA LEU A 111 11.38 -23.90 4.53
C LEU A 111 12.36 -25.01 4.19
N HIS A 112 11.84 -26.09 3.62
CA HIS A 112 12.61 -27.21 3.13
C HIS A 112 12.44 -27.39 1.62
N VAL A 113 13.44 -28.00 0.98
CA VAL A 113 13.34 -28.42 -0.42
C VAL A 113 12.20 -29.42 -0.56
N GLY A 114 11.32 -29.21 -1.53
CA GLY A 114 10.12 -30.03 -1.76
C GLY A 114 8.83 -29.46 -1.17
N ASP A 115 8.91 -28.45 -0.31
CA ASP A 115 7.72 -27.80 0.24
C ASP A 115 6.88 -27.13 -0.85
N LEU A 116 5.56 -27.23 -0.70
CA LEU A 116 4.59 -26.68 -1.64
C LEU A 116 4.00 -25.38 -1.08
N ILE A 117 4.12 -24.30 -1.84
CA ILE A 117 3.65 -22.98 -1.42
C ILE A 117 2.26 -22.73 -2.02
N CYS A 118 1.31 -22.44 -1.15
CA CYS A 118 -0.07 -22.10 -1.53
C CYS A 118 -0.33 -20.60 -1.43
N ARG A 119 0.48 -19.82 -0.70
CA ARG A 119 0.39 -18.35 -0.63
C ARG A 119 1.71 -17.70 -0.20
N ILE A 120 2.00 -16.53 -0.79
CA ILE A 120 3.12 -15.67 -0.41
C ILE A 120 2.60 -14.23 -0.24
N GLY A 121 2.37 -13.79 0.99
CA GLY A 121 1.81 -12.48 1.30
C GLY A 121 0.46 -12.23 0.61
N THR A 122 0.46 -11.38 -0.41
CA THR A 122 -0.70 -11.08 -1.26
C THR A 122 -0.79 -11.95 -2.53
N ILE A 123 0.28 -12.67 -2.88
CA ILE A 123 0.34 -13.55 -4.06
C ILE A 123 -0.33 -14.88 -3.73
N ARG A 124 -1.22 -15.28 -4.64
CA ARG A 124 -2.00 -16.52 -4.63
C ARG A 124 -2.00 -17.09 -6.05
N LYS A 125 -2.47 -18.33 -6.22
CA LYS A 125 -2.55 -18.99 -7.53
C LYS A 125 -3.31 -18.16 -8.57
N ASP A 126 -4.36 -17.43 -8.17
CA ASP A 126 -5.19 -16.59 -9.05
C ASP A 126 -4.48 -15.35 -9.59
N ASN A 127 -3.47 -14.83 -8.88
CA ASN A 127 -2.73 -13.61 -9.26
C ASN A 127 -1.25 -13.88 -9.57
N PHE A 128 -0.80 -15.14 -9.50
CA PHE A 128 0.58 -15.50 -9.81
C PHE A 128 0.76 -15.62 -11.33
N ARG A 129 1.63 -14.78 -11.91
CA ARG A 129 1.96 -14.85 -13.34
C ARG A 129 3.36 -15.41 -13.54
N THR A 130 4.32 -14.87 -12.80
CA THR A 130 5.74 -15.20 -12.98
C THR A 130 6.49 -15.17 -11.65
N ILE A 131 7.66 -15.82 -11.61
CA ILE A 131 8.52 -15.81 -10.41
C ILE A 131 9.00 -14.39 -10.06
N GLN A 132 9.05 -13.46 -11.04
CA GLN A 132 9.37 -12.06 -10.79
C GLN A 132 8.37 -11.38 -9.85
N ASP A 133 7.11 -11.83 -9.80
CA ASP A 133 6.10 -11.28 -8.90
C ASP A 133 6.51 -11.52 -7.43
N VAL A 134 7.06 -12.71 -7.14
CA VAL A 134 7.57 -13.08 -5.82
C VAL A 134 8.80 -12.25 -5.47
N ALA A 135 9.76 -12.12 -6.39
CA ALA A 135 10.94 -11.29 -6.19
C ALA A 135 10.57 -9.82 -5.94
N SER A 136 9.60 -9.29 -6.69
CA SER A 136 9.10 -7.92 -6.53
C SER A 136 8.42 -7.72 -5.19
N LEU A 137 7.59 -8.68 -4.74
CA LEU A 137 6.95 -8.63 -3.43
C LEU A 137 7.98 -8.63 -2.29
N VAL A 138 8.96 -9.52 -2.35
CA VAL A 138 10.03 -9.60 -1.34
C VAL A 138 10.88 -8.33 -1.34
N ASN A 139 11.22 -7.80 -2.53
CA ASN A 139 12.02 -6.58 -2.64
C ASN A 139 11.26 -5.32 -2.18
N ASN A 140 9.93 -5.28 -2.35
CA ASN A 140 9.09 -4.18 -1.86
C ASN A 140 8.71 -4.30 -0.37
N SER A 141 9.08 -5.42 0.27
CA SER A 141 8.78 -5.70 1.68
C SER A 141 10.00 -5.46 2.59
N GLU A 142 10.83 -4.46 2.29
CA GLU A 142 11.99 -4.11 3.13
C GLU A 142 11.56 -3.83 4.57
N ASN A 143 12.21 -4.49 5.54
CA ASN A 143 11.90 -4.44 6.98
C ASN A 143 10.49 -4.92 7.37
N ARG A 144 9.77 -5.65 6.50
CA ARG A 144 8.44 -6.20 6.78
C ARG A 144 8.41 -7.72 6.61
N SER A 145 7.73 -8.41 7.52
CA SER A 145 7.50 -9.85 7.39
C SER A 145 6.53 -10.17 6.24
N VAL A 146 6.78 -11.28 5.53
CA VAL A 146 5.95 -11.76 4.41
C VAL A 146 5.38 -13.12 4.78
N THR A 147 4.12 -13.16 5.21
CA THR A 147 3.44 -14.41 5.58
C THR A 147 3.45 -15.42 4.44
N LEU A 148 3.82 -16.67 4.74
CA LEU A 148 3.78 -17.78 3.80
C LEU A 148 2.70 -18.78 4.25
N LEU A 149 2.08 -19.45 3.29
CA LEU A 149 1.23 -20.61 3.57
C LEU A 149 1.81 -21.79 2.80
N VAL A 150 2.33 -22.75 3.55
CA VAL A 150 3.10 -23.87 3.05
C VAL A 150 2.41 -25.19 3.40
N GLN A 151 2.52 -26.15 2.50
CA GLN A 151 2.20 -27.54 2.71
C GLN A 151 3.53 -28.30 2.72
N SER A 152 3.97 -28.71 3.90
CA SER A 152 5.24 -29.41 4.03
C SER A 152 5.16 -30.79 3.39
N SER A 153 6.23 -31.21 2.72
CA SER A 153 6.32 -32.56 2.16
C SER A 153 6.46 -33.65 3.24
N ASN A 154 6.88 -33.30 4.45
CA ASN A 154 7.14 -34.25 5.55
C ASN A 154 5.93 -34.54 6.44
N THR A 155 4.89 -33.71 6.41
CA THR A 155 3.71 -33.85 7.27
C THR A 155 2.48 -33.99 6.40
N GLU A 156 1.90 -35.20 6.36
CA GLU A 156 0.75 -35.58 5.54
C GLU A 156 -0.38 -34.51 5.62
N ASN A 157 -0.56 -33.73 4.55
CA ASN A 157 -1.64 -32.74 4.35
C ASN A 157 -1.88 -31.69 5.46
N GLN A 158 -0.93 -31.45 6.36
CA GLN A 158 -1.05 -30.34 7.31
C GLN A 158 -0.52 -29.05 6.69
N VAL A 159 -1.45 -28.12 6.44
CA VAL A 159 -1.10 -26.74 6.13
C VAL A 159 -0.63 -26.10 7.42
N SER A 160 0.67 -25.98 7.56
CA SER A 160 1.27 -25.19 8.60
C SER A 160 1.18 -23.71 8.18
N LYS A 161 0.53 -22.92 9.03
CA LYS A 161 0.69 -21.47 8.97
C LYS A 161 1.98 -21.15 9.69
N GLU A 162 3.10 -21.19 8.99
CA GLU A 162 4.24 -20.47 9.50
C GLU A 162 4.14 -19.02 9.02
N ASP A 163 3.89 -18.10 9.95
CA ASP A 163 4.10 -16.67 9.74
C ASP A 163 5.61 -16.43 9.58
N ILE A 164 6.09 -16.72 8.37
CA ILE A 164 7.50 -16.69 8.05
C ILE A 164 7.91 -15.24 7.78
N THR A 165 8.97 -14.80 8.45
CA THR A 165 9.51 -13.45 8.27
C THR A 165 10.70 -13.49 7.33
N LEU A 166 10.45 -13.22 6.04
CA LEU A 166 11.51 -13.03 5.05
C LEU A 166 12.11 -11.62 5.21
N GLN A 167 13.36 -11.52 5.66
CA GLN A 167 14.10 -10.25 5.74
C GLN A 167 15.15 -10.19 4.64
N LYS A 168 15.20 -9.07 3.91
CA LYS A 168 16.24 -8.82 2.91
C LYS A 168 17.60 -8.72 3.59
N LYS A 169 18.54 -9.59 3.23
CA LYS A 169 19.95 -9.48 3.63
C LYS A 169 20.70 -8.71 2.53
N HIS A 170 21.39 -7.63 2.90
CA HIS A 170 22.06 -6.71 1.97
C HIS A 170 23.27 -7.29 1.21
N HIS A 171 23.65 -8.54 1.46
CA HIS A 171 24.76 -9.21 0.79
C HIS A 171 24.39 -10.66 0.46
N TRP A 172 24.18 -10.92 -0.83
CA TRP A 172 24.27 -12.22 -1.48
C TRP A 172 24.85 -12.00 -2.88
#